data_AF-A0A2S6AMK1-F1
#
_entry.id   AF-A0A2S6AMK1-F1
#
_cell.length_a   1.000
_cell.length_b   1.000
_cell.length_c   1.000
_cell.angle_alpha   90.00
_cell.angle_beta   90.00
_cell.angle_gamma   90.00
#
_symmetry.space_group_name_H-M   'P 1'
#
loop_
_entity.id
_entity.type
_entity.pdbx_description
1 polymer ?
#
loop_
_entity_poly.entity_id
_entity_poly.type
_entity_poly.pdbx_seq_one_letter_code
_entity_poly.pdbx_strand_id
1 'polypeptide(L)'
;MSPDEVAAMTERLAFTDEPVEPPIETGPGAEPVLVPTSVKLPPALRQASKKRAKNLKMSQSDYIRSLIVRDLAEAGTSDERPAWVRDLWAVIAQHENDENRKAS
;
A
#
# COMPACT_ATOMS: atom_id res chain seq x y z
N MET A 1 -34.91 -5.51 13.22
CA MET A 1 -35.30 -4.85 11.98
C MET A 1 -36.23 -5.79 11.24
N SER A 2 -37.52 -5.46 11.18
CA SER A 2 -38.55 -6.26 10.51
C SER A 2 -38.67 -5.89 9.03
N PRO A 3 -39.27 -6.76 8.20
CA PRO A 3 -39.57 -6.43 6.81
C PRO A 3 -40.40 -5.14 6.65
N ASP A 4 -41.36 -4.91 7.54
CA ASP A 4 -42.23 -3.73 7.52
C ASP A 4 -41.45 -2.44 7.84
N GLU A 5 -40.48 -2.52 8.75
CA GLU A 5 -39.59 -1.40 9.06
C GLU A 5 -38.73 -1.01 7.86
N VAL A 6 -38.21 -1.99 7.11
CA VAL A 6 -37.41 -1.75 5.89
C VAL A 6 -38.26 -1.13 4.78
N ALA A 7 -39.51 -1.59 4.60
CA ALA A 7 -40.43 -1.04 3.62
C ALA A 7 -40.73 0.45 3.91
N ALA A 8 -41.05 0.79 5.16
CA ALA A 8 -41.32 2.16 5.57
C ALA A 8 -40.09 3.09 5.47
N MET A 9 -38.87 2.56 5.59
CA MET A 9 -37.64 3.33 5.37
C MET A 9 -37.38 3.56 3.88
N THR A 10 -37.64 2.55 3.05
CA THR A 10 -37.44 2.62 1.59
C THR A 10 -38.43 3.58 0.93
N GLU A 11 -39.67 3.61 1.40
CA GLU A 11 -40.71 4.51 0.89
C GLU A 11 -40.40 6.01 1.12
N ARG A 12 -39.51 6.32 2.06
CA ARG A 12 -39.03 7.68 2.32
C ARG A 12 -37.86 8.10 1.43
N LEU A 13 -37.27 7.19 0.65
CA LEU A 13 -36.17 7.49 -0.25
C LEU A 13 -36.71 8.05 -1.57
N ALA A 14 -36.35 9.29 -1.88
CA ALA A 14 -36.58 9.87 -3.20
C ALA A 14 -35.39 9.53 -4.10
N PHE A 15 -35.64 8.81 -5.19
CA PHE A 15 -34.65 8.66 -6.25
C PHE A 15 -34.50 10.00 -6.96
N THR A 16 -33.26 10.46 -7.10
CA THR A 16 -32.94 11.71 -7.81
C THR A 16 -31.95 11.39 -8.93
N ASP A 17 -32.05 12.14 -10.03
CA ASP A 17 -31.10 12.08 -11.15
C ASP A 17 -29.91 13.03 -10.95
N GLU A 18 -29.77 13.61 -9.76
CA GLU A 18 -28.62 14.45 -9.42
C GLU A 18 -27.36 13.57 -9.36
N PRO A 19 -26.27 13.95 -10.06
CA PRO A 19 -25.03 13.20 -10.00
C PRO A 19 -24.48 13.25 -8.57
N VAL A 20 -24.47 12.09 -7.92
CA VAL A 20 -23.80 11.91 -6.63
C VAL A 20 -22.35 11.59 -6.91
N GLU A 21 -21.43 12.45 -6.46
CA GLU A 21 -20.02 12.08 -6.37
C GLU A 21 -19.87 11.07 -5.22
N PRO A 22 -19.53 9.81 -5.50
CA PRO A 22 -19.29 8.85 -4.44
C PRO A 22 -18.06 9.31 -3.64
N PRO A 23 -18.08 9.23 -2.30
CA PRO A 23 -16.96 9.65 -1.45
C PRO A 23 -15.71 8.76 -1.61
N ILE A 24 -15.79 7.71 -2.44
CA ILE A 24 -14.73 6.74 -2.66
C ILE A 24 -14.59 6.56 -4.16
N GLU A 25 -13.44 6.96 -4.70
CA GLU A 25 -13.04 6.60 -6.05
C GLU A 25 -12.82 5.09 -6.11
N THR A 26 -13.57 4.42 -6.98
CA THR A 26 -13.44 2.97 -7.21
C THR A 26 -13.12 2.73 -8.68
N GLY A 27 -12.17 1.84 -8.96
CA GLY A 27 -11.81 1.46 -10.32
C GLY A 27 -10.29 1.41 -10.58
N PRO A 28 -9.87 1.15 -11.83
CA PRO A 28 -8.46 0.94 -12.20
C PRO A 28 -7.53 2.13 -11.98
N GLY A 29 -8.08 3.34 -11.81
CA GLY A 29 -7.33 4.56 -11.54
C GLY A 29 -7.26 4.95 -10.05
N ALA A 30 -7.93 4.20 -9.17
CA ALA A 30 -7.88 4.47 -7.73
C ALA A 30 -6.50 4.13 -7.15
N GLU A 31 -6.03 4.94 -6.21
CA GLU A 31 -4.77 4.65 -5.53
C GLU A 31 -4.81 3.30 -4.79
N PRO A 32 -3.73 2.50 -4.82
CA PRO A 32 -3.67 1.24 -4.11
C PRO A 32 -3.87 1.44 -2.60
N VAL A 33 -4.89 0.79 -2.04
CA VAL A 33 -5.14 0.82 -0.61
C VAL A 33 -4.22 -0.17 0.11
N LEU A 34 -3.53 0.30 1.15
CA LEU A 34 -2.71 -0.56 2.00
C LEU A 34 -3.60 -1.37 2.96
N VAL A 35 -3.54 -2.70 2.86
CA VAL A 35 -4.25 -3.62 3.77
C VAL A 35 -3.34 -3.99 4.95
N PRO A 36 -3.75 -3.75 6.21
CA PRO A 36 -2.95 -4.13 7.37
C PRO A 36 -2.86 -5.65 7.48
N THR A 37 -1.63 -6.17 7.50
CA THR A 37 -1.35 -7.61 7.62
C THR A 37 -0.38 -7.84 8.77
N SER A 38 -0.68 -8.83 9.63
CA SER A 38 0.15 -9.21 10.76
C SER A 38 1.00 -10.43 10.45
N VAL A 39 2.29 -10.38 10.78
CA VAL A 39 3.21 -11.52 10.68
C VAL A 39 3.87 -11.80 12.02
N LYS A 40 4.12 -13.07 12.33
CA LYS A 40 4.86 -13.48 13.52
C LYS A 40 6.35 -13.50 13.19
N LEU A 41 7.16 -12.82 14.00
CA LEU A 41 8.61 -12.74 13.82
C LEU A 41 9.33 -13.10 15.13
N PRO A 42 10.48 -13.80 15.07
CA PRO A 42 11.37 -13.91 16.22
C PRO A 42 11.75 -12.53 16.77
N PRO A 43 11.87 -12.36 18.10
CA PRO A 43 12.16 -11.05 18.71
C PRO A 43 13.42 -10.38 18.16
N ALA A 44 14.49 -11.17 17.95
CA ALA A 44 15.75 -10.68 17.40
C ALA A 44 15.58 -10.13 15.96
N LEU A 45 14.84 -10.84 15.11
CA LEU A 45 14.56 -10.42 13.74
C LEU A 45 13.71 -9.13 13.72
N ARG A 46 12.69 -9.05 14.58
CA ARG A 46 11.87 -7.84 14.72
C ARG A 46 12.71 -6.63 15.12
N GLN A 47 13.65 -6.80 16.06
CA GLN A 47 14.55 -5.72 16.49
C GLN A 47 15.51 -5.30 15.38
N ALA A 48 16.12 -6.26 14.68
CA ALA A 48 17.02 -5.98 13.56
C ALA A 48 16.30 -5.22 12.43
N SER A 49 15.10 -5.68 12.07
CA SER A 49 14.23 -5.02 11.07
C SER A 49 13.91 -3.58 11.48
N LYS A 50 13.50 -3.34 12.74
CA LYS A 50 13.21 -2.00 13.25
C LYS A 50 14.45 -1.09 13.24
N LYS A 51 15.61 -1.62 13.63
CA LYS A 51 16.88 -0.87 13.62
C LYS A 51 17.28 -0.47 12.19
N ARG A 52 17.16 -1.40 11.24
CA ARG A 52 17.48 -1.13 9.83
C ARG A 52 16.54 -0.09 9.24
N ALA A 53 15.23 -0.22 9.45
CA ALA A 53 14.24 0.77 9.01
C ALA A 53 14.55 2.18 9.55
N LYS A 54 14.91 2.28 10.84
CA LYS A 54 15.33 3.55 11.45
C LYS A 54 16.57 4.14 10.77
N ASN A 55 17.59 3.33 10.51
CA ASN A 55 18.81 3.79 9.84
C ASN A 55 18.52 4.30 8.41
N LEU A 56 17.53 3.72 7.74
CA LEU A 56 17.07 4.12 6.42
C LEU A 56 15.99 5.22 6.46
N LYS A 57 15.70 5.80 7.64
CA LYS A 57 14.70 6.86 7.85
C LYS A 57 13.30 6.51 7.30
N MET A 58 12.91 5.23 7.38
CA MET A 58 11.60 4.73 6.92
C MET A 58 10.86 3.99 8.03
N SER A 59 9.56 3.75 7.85
CA SER A 59 8.80 2.91 8.77
C SER A 59 9.22 1.44 8.63
N GLN A 60 8.97 0.64 9.67
CA GLN A 60 9.23 -0.80 9.59
C GLN A 60 8.41 -1.48 8.49
N SER A 61 7.16 -1.02 8.27
CA SER A 61 6.28 -1.54 7.22
C SER A 61 6.81 -1.21 5.83
N ASP A 62 7.35 0.00 5.62
CA ASP A 62 7.93 0.39 4.34
C ASP A 62 9.19 -0.42 4.03
N TYR A 63 10.03 -0.65 5.05
CA TYR A 63 11.21 -1.50 4.91
C TYR A 63 10.84 -2.94 4.54
N ILE A 64 9.83 -3.54 5.19
CA ILE A 64 9.39 -4.90 4.85
C ILE A 64 8.79 -4.93 3.43
N ARG A 65 7.99 -3.93 3.06
CA ARG A 65 7.40 -3.83 1.72
C ARG A 65 8.48 -3.71 0.64
N SER A 66 9.54 -2.93 0.87
CA SER A 66 10.63 -2.78 -0.11
C SER A 66 11.41 -4.09 -0.31
N LEU A 67 11.59 -4.89 0.73
CA LEU A 67 12.19 -6.22 0.61
C LEU A 67 11.32 -7.17 -0.22
N ILE A 68 10.00 -7.18 0.00
CA ILE A 68 9.06 -8.00 -0.77
C ILE A 68 9.05 -7.57 -2.23
N VAL A 69 8.99 -6.26 -2.50
CA VAL A 69 9.04 -5.71 -3.86
C VAL A 69 10.34 -6.08 -4.56
N ARG A 70 11.46 -6.03 -3.83
CA ARG A 70 12.77 -6.42 -4.36
C ARG A 70 12.82 -7.91 -4.71
N ASP A 71 12.39 -8.77 -3.78
CA ASP A 71 12.35 -10.21 -3.97
C ASP A 71 11.48 -10.59 -5.18
N LEU A 72 10.27 -10.04 -5.28
CA LEU A 72 9.37 -10.27 -6.42
C LEU A 72 9.98 -9.80 -7.76
N ALA A 73 10.73 -8.70 -7.76
CA ALA A 73 11.39 -8.20 -8.97
C ALA A 73 12.60 -9.04 -9.39
N GLU A 74 13.39 -9.55 -8.42
CA GLU A 74 14.56 -10.41 -8.63
C GLU A 74 14.17 -11.85 -8.98
N ALA A 75 13.07 -12.37 -8.42
CA ALA A 75 12.54 -13.71 -8.67
C ALA A 75 12.00 -13.90 -10.10
N GLY A 76 11.89 -12.84 -10.89
CA GLY A 76 11.52 -12.92 -12.31
C GLY A 76 10.16 -13.55 -12.52
N THR A 77 9.16 -13.22 -11.70
CA THR A 77 7.78 -13.65 -11.97
C THR A 77 7.37 -13.14 -13.35
N SER A 78 6.98 -14.08 -14.22
CA SER A 78 6.74 -13.92 -15.66
C SER A 78 5.64 -12.93 -16.07
N ASP A 79 5.07 -12.19 -15.12
CA ASP A 79 3.99 -11.24 -15.37
C ASP A 79 4.54 -9.81 -15.43
N GLU A 80 4.09 -9.10 -16.46
CA GLU A 80 4.50 -7.74 -16.78
C GLU A 80 4.34 -6.81 -15.57
N ARG A 81 5.46 -6.21 -15.14
CA ARG A 81 5.54 -5.48 -13.86
C ARG A 81 4.60 -4.26 -13.83
N PRO A 82 3.81 -4.07 -12.77
CA PRO A 82 2.99 -2.87 -12.58
C PRO A 82 3.85 -1.58 -12.60
N ALA A 83 3.33 -0.51 -13.21
CA ALA A 83 4.08 0.74 -13.40
C ALA A 83 4.59 1.36 -12.09
N TRP A 84 3.76 1.33 -11.03
CA TRP A 84 4.11 1.88 -9.71
C TRP A 84 5.32 1.21 -9.05
N VAL A 85 5.60 -0.05 -9.40
CA VAL A 85 6.79 -0.76 -8.92
C VAL A 85 8.06 -0.17 -9.53
N ARG A 86 8.00 0.27 -10.80
CA ARG A 86 9.16 0.89 -11.48
C ARG A 86 9.49 2.27 -10.88
N ASP A 87 8.46 3.06 -10.58
CA ASP A 87 8.64 4.40 -10.02
C ASP A 87 9.22 4.35 -8.60
N LEU A 88 8.79 3.38 -7.78
CA LEU A 88 9.35 3.19 -6.44
C LEU A 88 10.83 2.78 -6.47
N TRP A 89 11.23 1.98 -7.47
CA TRP A 89 12.62 1.59 -7.68
C TRP A 89 13.52 2.77 -8.05
N ALA A 90 13.04 3.72 -8.86
CA ALA A 90 13.81 4.92 -9.21
C ALA A 90 14.15 5.76 -7.97
N VAL A 91 13.20 5.89 -7.03
CA VAL A 91 13.39 6.64 -5.78
C VAL A 91 14.42 5.96 -4.87
N ILE A 92 14.34 4.64 -4.72
CA ILE A 92 15.26 3.88 -3.85
C ILE A 92 16.69 3.91 -4.41
N ALA A 93 16.86 3.66 -5.71
CA ALA A 93 18.17 3.69 -6.36
C ALA A 93 18.83 5.09 -6.27
N GLN A 94 18.03 6.16 -6.38
CA GLN A 94 18.52 7.52 -6.24
C GLN A 94 18.97 7.82 -4.80
N HIS A 95 18.22 7.36 -3.80
CA HIS A 95 18.60 7.54 -2.39
C HIS A 95 19.87 6.76 -2.02
N GLU A 96 20.06 5.54 -2.53
CA GLU A 96 21.28 4.75 -2.30
C GLU A 96 22.51 5.38 -2.97
N ASN A 97 22.38 5.93 -4.18
CA ASN A 97 23.46 6.64 -4.87
C ASN A 97 23.84 7.96 -4.18
N ASP A 98 22.86 8.71 -3.66
CA ASP A 98 23.14 9.99 -2.98
C ASP A 98 23.81 9.79 -1.62
N GLU A 99 23.47 8.73 -0.88
CA GLU A 99 24.18 8.36 0.36
C GLU A 99 25.62 7.90 0.07
N ASN A 100 25.83 7.12 -1.00
CA ASN A 100 27.17 6.71 -1.44
C ASN A 100 28.02 7.91 -1.89
N ARG A 101 27.42 8.92 -2.54
CA ARG A 101 28.13 10.14 -2.95
C ARG A 101 28.51 11.04 -1.77
N LYS A 102 27.70 11.10 -0.71
CA LYS A 102 27.98 11.90 0.50
C LYS A 102 29.01 11.24 1.43
N ALA A 103 29.21 9.93 1.30
CA ALA A 103 30.17 9.17 2.09
C ALA A 103 31.58 9.09 1.46
N SER A 104 31.75 9.60 0.23
CA SER A 104 33.03 9.68 -0.50
C SER A 104 33.56 11.11 -0.56
#